data_AF-A0A2R6EIM3-F1
#
_entry.id   AF-A0A2R6EIM3-F1
#
_cell.length_a   1.000
_cell.length_b   1.000
_cell.length_c   1.000
_cell.angle_alpha   90.00
_cell.angle_beta   90.00
_cell.angle_gamma   90.00
#
_symmetry.space_group_name_H-M   'P 1'
#
loop_
_entity.id
_entity.type
_entity.pdbx_description
1 polymer ?
#
loop_
_entity_poly.entity_id
_entity_poly.type
_entity_poly.pdbx_seq_one_letter_code
_entity_poly.pdbx_strand_id
1 'polypeptide(L)'
;TPSGDVFQAGTFSGHPVTMAAGLESLRYAAEHDVHEHVHGLGERLRSGLADIVADQAPEYTVAGTDGMFKVLFSRDAPETFDGHCEAGCQQRESCPRFEHCPKNAADVRAGQTDRWRRVFWEAIKEEGVFLSQNQFESQFVTDAHTEEDVDETLEAYKEAL
;
A
#
# COMPACT_ATOMS: atom_id res chain seq x y z
N THR A 1 -27.92 -35.46 -1.05
CA THR A 1 -26.46 -35.31 -1.23
C THR A 1 -26.23 -34.32 -2.34
N PRO A 2 -25.16 -33.50 -2.30
CA PRO A 2 -24.87 -32.55 -3.37
C PRO A 2 -24.80 -33.30 -4.70
N SER A 3 -25.44 -32.75 -5.73
CA SER A 3 -25.79 -33.45 -6.97
C SER A 3 -24.93 -33.08 -8.19
N GLY A 4 -23.91 -32.24 -8.01
CA GLY A 4 -22.97 -31.85 -9.06
C GLY A 4 -21.55 -32.38 -8.82
N ASP A 5 -20.69 -32.22 -9.82
CA ASP A 5 -19.32 -32.78 -9.83
C ASP A 5 -18.34 -32.07 -8.88
N VAL A 6 -18.72 -30.90 -8.35
CA VAL A 6 -17.91 -30.11 -7.43
C VAL A 6 -18.56 -30.06 -6.06
N PHE A 7 -17.85 -30.58 -5.06
CA PHE A 7 -18.26 -30.51 -3.66
C PHE A 7 -17.66 -29.26 -2.99
N GLN A 8 -18.53 -28.34 -2.55
CA GLN A 8 -18.16 -27.22 -1.69
C GLN A 8 -19.07 -27.22 -0.47
N ALA A 9 -18.46 -27.26 0.71
CA ALA A 9 -19.17 -27.21 1.99
C ALA A 9 -18.30 -26.47 3.01
N GLY A 10 -18.94 -25.74 3.91
CA GLY A 10 -18.28 -25.06 5.01
C GLY A 10 -19.32 -24.55 6.00
N THR A 11 -19.17 -24.89 7.29
CA THR A 11 -20.15 -24.58 8.36
C THR A 11 -20.54 -23.10 8.41
N PHE A 12 -19.62 -22.20 8.05
CA PHE A 12 -19.83 -20.75 8.09
C PHE A 12 -19.97 -20.10 6.70
N SER A 13 -19.95 -20.88 5.61
CA SER A 13 -20.24 -20.36 4.28
C SER A 13 -21.69 -19.87 4.25
N GLY A 14 -21.90 -18.59 3.96
CA GLY A 14 -23.24 -17.98 3.99
C GLY A 14 -23.73 -17.62 5.40
N HIS A 15 -22.83 -17.48 6.39
CA HIS A 15 -23.22 -17.07 7.75
C HIS A 15 -24.05 -15.76 7.72
N PRO A 16 -25.24 -15.71 8.36
CA PRO A 16 -26.16 -14.58 8.22
C PRO A 16 -25.57 -13.21 8.54
N VAL A 17 -24.71 -13.13 9.57
CA VAL A 17 -24.04 -11.87 9.94
C VAL A 17 -23.09 -11.39 8.84
N THR A 18 -22.33 -12.29 8.22
CA THR A 18 -21.42 -11.95 7.11
C THR A 18 -22.20 -11.48 5.89
N MET A 19 -23.32 -12.13 5.58
CA MET A 19 -24.17 -11.75 4.45
C MET A 19 -24.82 -10.37 4.68
N ALA A 20 -25.33 -10.11 5.88
CA ALA A 20 -25.93 -8.82 6.22
C ALA A 20 -24.90 -7.68 6.20
N ALA A 21 -23.75 -7.88 6.87
CA ALA A 21 -22.68 -6.88 6.89
C ALA A 21 -22.11 -6.62 5.49
N GLY A 22 -21.84 -7.67 4.72
CA GLY A 22 -21.30 -7.55 3.36
C GLY A 22 -22.26 -6.84 2.41
N LEU A 23 -23.56 -7.12 2.49
CA LEU A 23 -24.57 -6.43 1.68
C LEU A 23 -24.60 -4.93 1.98
N GLU A 24 -24.58 -4.54 3.26
CA GLU A 24 -24.57 -3.12 3.61
C GLU A 24 -23.25 -2.42 3.31
N SER A 25 -22.11 -3.10 3.44
CA SER A 25 -20.83 -2.55 2.95
C SER A 25 -20.87 -2.23 1.47
N LEU A 26 -21.46 -3.11 0.64
CA LEU A 26 -21.57 -2.87 -0.80
C LEU A 26 -22.54 -1.74 -1.14
N ARG A 27 -23.68 -1.66 -0.44
CA ARG A 27 -24.64 -0.56 -0.63
C ARG A 27 -24.04 0.78 -0.25
N TYR A 28 -23.42 0.84 0.93
CA TYR A 28 -22.72 2.03 1.39
C TYR A 28 -21.65 2.46 0.37
N ALA A 29 -20.81 1.52 -0.10
CA ALA A 29 -19.79 1.83 -1.10
C ALA A 29 -20.38 2.40 -2.41
N ALA A 30 -21.54 1.90 -2.84
CA ALA A 30 -22.21 2.37 -4.04
C ALA A 30 -22.94 3.72 -3.86
N GLU A 31 -23.32 4.08 -2.64
CA GLU A 31 -24.07 5.31 -2.33
C GLU A 31 -23.17 6.49 -1.95
N HIS A 32 -21.93 6.23 -1.53
CA HIS A 32 -21.03 7.23 -0.91
C HIS A 32 -19.72 7.46 -1.68
N ASP A 33 -19.64 7.05 -2.95
CA ASP A 33 -18.44 7.25 -3.81
C ASP A 33 -17.12 6.79 -3.15
N VAL A 34 -17.20 5.76 -2.30
CA VAL A 34 -16.11 5.28 -1.46
C VAL A 34 -14.84 4.98 -2.26
N HIS A 35 -15.00 4.39 -3.44
CA HIS A 35 -13.87 4.05 -4.30
C HIS A 35 -13.15 5.28 -4.84
N GLU A 36 -13.88 6.35 -5.18
CA GLU A 36 -13.27 7.59 -5.68
C GLU A 36 -12.53 8.33 -4.56
N HIS A 37 -13.13 8.38 -3.36
CA HIS A 37 -12.48 8.94 -2.17
C HIS A 37 -11.18 8.21 -1.81
N VAL A 38 -11.25 6.89 -1.68
CA VAL A 38 -10.07 6.05 -1.37
C VAL A 38 -9.00 6.14 -2.45
N HIS A 39 -9.40 6.21 -3.73
CA HIS A 39 -8.49 6.42 -4.84
C HIS A 39 -7.74 7.74 -4.72
N GLY A 40 -8.46 8.84 -4.50
CA GLY A 40 -7.88 10.19 -4.36
C GLY A 40 -6.91 10.30 -3.20
N LEU A 41 -7.28 9.79 -2.03
CA LEU A 41 -6.39 9.76 -0.86
C LEU A 41 -5.15 8.90 -1.11
N GLY A 42 -5.32 7.73 -1.71
CA GLY A 42 -4.22 6.82 -1.99
C GLY A 42 -3.26 7.36 -3.08
N GLU A 43 -3.76 8.07 -4.09
CA GLU A 43 -2.94 8.77 -5.07
C GLU A 43 -2.10 9.87 -4.42
N ARG A 44 -2.72 10.73 -3.61
CA ARG A 44 -2.02 11.80 -2.87
C ARG A 44 -0.94 11.22 -1.96
N LEU A 45 -1.30 10.19 -1.18
CA LEU A 45 -0.37 9.53 -0.27
C LEU A 45 0.81 8.91 -1.02
N ARG A 46 0.57 8.13 -2.09
CA ARG A 46 1.67 7.53 -2.85
C ARG A 46 2.56 8.56 -3.54
N SER A 47 1.98 9.65 -4.06
CA SER A 47 2.74 10.71 -4.72
C SER A 47 3.62 11.45 -3.71
N GLY A 48 3.06 11.85 -2.56
CA GLY A 48 3.84 12.46 -1.49
C GLY A 48 4.93 11.53 -0.95
N LEU A 49 4.64 10.24 -0.79
CA LEU A 49 5.66 9.26 -0.40
C LEU A 49 6.77 9.14 -1.46
N ALA A 50 6.43 9.22 -2.75
CA ALA A 50 7.41 9.13 -3.83
C ALA A 50 8.35 10.34 -3.81
N ASP A 51 7.83 11.54 -3.53
CA ASP A 51 8.62 12.76 -3.35
C ASP A 51 9.56 12.66 -2.14
N ILE A 52 9.04 12.23 -0.98
CA ILE A 52 9.83 12.04 0.25
C ILE A 52 10.96 11.04 0.01
N VAL A 53 10.65 9.91 -0.61
CA VAL A 53 11.63 8.87 -0.91
C VAL A 53 12.67 9.36 -1.93
N ALA A 54 12.27 10.14 -2.95
CA ALA A 54 13.21 10.70 -3.90
C ALA A 54 14.20 11.68 -3.24
N ASP A 55 13.78 12.42 -2.22
CA ASP A 55 14.61 13.39 -1.50
C ASP A 55 15.50 12.75 -0.41
N GLN A 56 14.92 11.91 0.45
CA GLN A 56 15.57 11.42 1.66
C GLN A 56 16.21 10.02 1.51
N ALA A 57 15.64 9.17 0.67
CA ALA A 57 16.00 7.75 0.58
C ALA A 57 15.81 7.19 -0.84
N PRO A 58 16.54 7.71 -1.86
CA PRO A 58 16.28 7.45 -3.28
C PRO A 58 16.32 5.96 -3.67
N GLU A 59 17.01 5.12 -2.89
CA GLU A 59 17.02 3.67 -3.06
C GLU A 59 15.67 3.02 -2.76
N TYR A 60 14.80 3.64 -1.97
CA TYR A 60 13.48 3.09 -1.64
C TYR A 60 12.48 3.33 -2.77
N THR A 61 11.44 2.50 -2.81
CA THR A 61 10.42 2.54 -3.88
C THR A 61 9.04 2.55 -3.28
N VAL A 62 8.18 3.46 -3.73
CA VAL A 62 6.75 3.39 -3.43
C VAL A 62 6.09 2.47 -4.45
N ALA A 63 5.28 1.52 -3.98
CA ALA A 63 4.47 0.64 -4.83
C ALA A 63 3.03 0.62 -4.31
N GLY A 64 2.08 0.35 -5.21
CA GLY A 64 0.67 0.27 -4.85
C GLY A 64 -0.24 0.74 -5.97
N THR A 65 -1.54 0.72 -5.69
CA THR A 65 -2.60 1.16 -6.60
C THR A 65 -3.82 1.52 -5.77
N ASP A 66 -4.57 2.53 -6.19
CA ASP A 66 -5.83 2.92 -5.55
C ASP A 66 -5.65 3.26 -4.05
N GLY A 67 -6.36 2.63 -3.10
CA GLY A 67 -6.08 2.78 -1.66
C GLY A 67 -4.87 1.99 -1.13
N MET A 68 -4.27 1.11 -1.92
CA MET A 68 -3.16 0.26 -1.49
C MET A 68 -1.81 0.95 -1.70
N PHE A 69 -0.92 0.85 -0.72
CA PHE A 69 0.43 1.39 -0.83
C PHE A 69 1.45 0.61 0.00
N LYS A 70 2.73 0.77 -0.35
CA LYS A 70 3.88 0.29 0.42
C LYS A 70 5.13 1.07 0.04
N VAL A 71 5.90 1.51 1.03
CA VAL A 71 7.30 1.89 0.82
C VAL A 71 8.15 0.62 0.95
N LEU A 72 8.85 0.27 -0.13
CA LEU A 72 9.75 -0.87 -0.22
C LEU A 72 11.17 -0.36 -0.03
N PHE A 73 11.86 -0.88 0.99
CA PHE A 73 13.22 -0.46 1.31
C PHE A 73 14.19 -1.20 0.39
N SER A 74 14.17 -0.87 -0.89
CA SER A 74 15.08 -1.40 -1.90
C SER A 74 16.53 -0.95 -1.61
N ARG A 75 17.51 -1.58 -2.28
CA ARG A 75 18.94 -1.31 -2.03
C ARG A 75 19.60 -0.45 -3.10
N ASP A 76 18.99 -0.38 -4.27
CA ASP A 76 19.55 0.28 -5.44
C ASP A 76 18.60 1.38 -5.92
N ALA A 77 19.18 2.50 -6.33
CA ALA A 77 18.48 3.62 -6.95
C ALA A 77 18.88 3.73 -8.43
N PRO A 78 17.98 4.24 -9.29
CA PRO A 78 18.36 4.66 -10.65
C PRO A 78 19.24 5.92 -10.59
N GLU A 79 19.98 6.20 -11.66
CA GLU A 79 20.86 7.38 -11.74
C GLU A 79 20.10 8.72 -11.81
N THR A 80 18.86 8.71 -12.31
CA THR A 80 18.00 9.90 -12.42
C THR A 80 16.57 9.58 -11.99
N PHE A 81 15.86 10.61 -11.55
CA PHE A 81 14.44 10.54 -11.22
C PHE A 81 13.47 11.01 -12.31
N ASP A 82 14.02 11.50 -13.43
CA ASP A 82 13.24 12.06 -14.51
C ASP A 82 12.35 11.01 -15.19
N GLY A 83 11.03 11.25 -15.21
CA GLY A 83 10.06 10.39 -15.88
C GLY A 83 9.69 9.11 -15.12
N HIS A 84 10.01 9.02 -13.83
CA HIS A 84 9.46 7.98 -12.95
C HIS A 84 7.95 8.10 -12.76
N CYS A 85 7.37 7.04 -12.19
CA CYS A 85 5.95 7.04 -11.83
C CYS A 85 5.74 7.90 -10.58
N GLU A 86 4.91 8.94 -10.69
CA GLU A 86 4.59 9.88 -9.59
C GLU A 86 3.86 9.17 -8.45
N ALA A 87 2.73 8.50 -8.72
CA ALA A 87 1.93 7.81 -7.71
C ALA A 87 2.37 6.36 -7.43
N GLY A 88 3.67 6.11 -7.39
CA GLY A 88 4.26 4.78 -7.13
C GLY A 88 4.59 3.96 -8.38
N CYS A 89 5.53 3.02 -8.26
CA CYS A 89 6.09 2.27 -9.38
C CYS A 89 5.04 1.40 -10.08
N GLN A 90 4.76 1.72 -11.35
CA GLN A 90 3.88 0.95 -12.23
C GLN A 90 4.61 -0.14 -13.03
N GLN A 91 5.92 -0.32 -12.78
CA GLN A 91 6.77 -1.25 -13.54
C GLN A 91 6.66 -1.06 -15.05
N ARG A 92 6.56 0.19 -15.51
CA ARG A 92 6.57 0.54 -16.93
C ARG A 92 8.00 0.40 -17.48
N GLU A 93 8.18 -0.34 -18.57
CA GLU A 93 9.51 -0.60 -19.17
C GLU A 93 10.28 0.67 -19.55
N SER A 94 9.58 1.74 -19.93
CA SER A 94 10.19 3.02 -20.29
C SER A 94 10.58 3.88 -19.08
N CYS A 95 10.37 3.40 -17.85
CA CYS A 95 10.75 4.09 -16.62
C CYS A 95 12.24 3.82 -16.31
N PRO A 96 13.06 4.84 -16.01
CA PRO A 96 14.46 4.59 -15.67
C PRO A 96 14.66 3.71 -14.42
N ARG A 97 13.64 3.59 -13.55
CA ARG A 97 13.65 2.70 -12.38
C ARG A 97 13.24 1.27 -12.70
N PHE A 98 12.82 0.95 -13.93
CA PHE A 98 12.20 -0.34 -14.25
C PHE A 98 13.04 -1.54 -13.78
N GLU A 99 14.36 -1.49 -13.94
CA GLU A 99 15.26 -2.57 -13.50
C GLU A 99 15.43 -2.65 -11.98
N HIS A 100 15.25 -1.53 -11.27
CA HIS A 100 15.41 -1.43 -9.81
C HIS A 100 14.09 -1.63 -9.04
N CYS A 101 12.94 -1.43 -9.69
CA CYS A 101 11.65 -1.63 -9.06
C CYS A 101 11.43 -3.13 -8.74
N PRO A 102 11.04 -3.47 -7.50
CA PRO A 102 10.64 -4.82 -7.16
C PRO A 102 9.47 -5.30 -8.03
N LYS A 103 9.63 -6.46 -8.67
CA LYS A 103 8.63 -7.10 -9.55
C LYS A 103 7.89 -8.25 -8.87
N ASN A 104 8.53 -8.88 -7.89
CA ASN A 104 7.98 -10.03 -7.19
C ASN A 104 8.49 -10.11 -5.74
N ALA A 105 8.03 -11.13 -5.01
CA ALA A 105 8.40 -11.33 -3.61
C ALA A 105 9.90 -11.59 -3.38
N ALA A 106 10.64 -12.13 -4.35
CA ALA A 106 12.08 -12.31 -4.24
C ALA A 106 12.82 -10.96 -4.26
N ASP A 107 12.37 -10.01 -5.08
CA ASP A 107 12.94 -8.67 -5.13
C ASP A 107 12.66 -7.91 -3.82
N VAL A 108 11.44 -8.02 -3.28
CA VAL A 108 11.09 -7.45 -1.96
C VAL A 108 11.97 -8.04 -0.85
N ARG A 109 12.27 -9.35 -0.93
CA ARG A 109 13.15 -10.05 0.01
C ARG A 109 14.61 -9.60 -0.11
N ALA A 110 15.06 -9.27 -1.31
CA ALA A 110 16.42 -8.77 -1.53
C ALA A 110 16.64 -7.36 -0.94
N GLY A 111 15.55 -6.62 -0.66
CA GLY A 111 15.59 -5.32 0.02
C GLY A 111 16.05 -5.37 1.49
N GLN A 112 15.88 -4.25 2.19
CA GLN A 112 16.25 -4.04 3.59
C GLN A 112 15.08 -4.39 4.53
N THR A 113 14.53 -5.61 4.41
CA THR A 113 13.38 -6.06 5.19
C THR A 113 13.59 -5.99 6.71
N ASP A 114 14.84 -6.17 7.17
CA ASP A 114 15.19 -6.02 8.58
C ASP A 114 15.15 -4.57 9.06
N ARG A 115 15.50 -3.59 8.22
CA ARG A 115 15.40 -2.17 8.55
C ARG A 115 13.94 -1.75 8.69
N TRP A 116 13.07 -2.17 7.76
CA TRP A 116 11.62 -1.97 7.87
C TRP A 116 11.12 -2.44 9.24
N ARG A 117 11.40 -3.72 9.57
CA ARG A 117 10.84 -4.38 10.76
C ARG A 117 11.40 -3.85 12.08
N ARG A 118 12.71 -3.56 12.15
CA ARG A 118 13.41 -3.33 13.42
C ARG A 118 13.67 -1.87 13.74
N VAL A 119 13.55 -0.98 12.76
CA VAL A 119 13.89 0.44 12.92
C VAL A 119 12.71 1.28 12.50
N PHE A 120 12.37 1.24 11.21
CA PHE A 120 11.35 2.13 10.66
C PHE A 120 9.97 1.89 11.26
N TRP A 121 9.56 0.62 11.42
CA TRP A 121 8.25 0.30 11.95
C TRP A 121 8.04 0.80 13.40
N GLU A 122 9.09 0.75 14.23
CA GLU A 122 9.01 1.29 15.59
C GLU A 122 8.94 2.82 15.56
N ALA A 123 9.79 3.48 14.74
CA ALA A 123 9.81 4.93 14.59
C ALA A 123 8.46 5.50 14.10
N ILE A 124 7.90 4.97 13.00
CA ILE A 124 6.62 5.48 12.48
C ILE A 124 5.44 5.23 13.42
N LYS A 125 5.53 4.19 14.25
CA LYS A 125 4.54 3.94 15.30
C LYS A 125 4.65 4.95 16.44
N GLU A 126 5.86 5.42 16.76
CA GLU A 126 6.08 6.49 17.74
C GLU A 126 5.50 7.83 17.24
N GLU A 127 5.51 8.06 15.92
CA GLU A 127 4.81 9.16 15.25
C GLU A 127 3.27 8.97 15.18
N GLY A 128 2.74 7.90 15.79
CA GLY A 128 1.30 7.66 15.88
C GLY A 128 0.67 6.94 14.68
N VAL A 129 1.45 6.60 13.66
CA VAL A 129 0.95 5.93 12.45
C VAL A 129 1.15 4.41 12.54
N PHE A 130 0.04 3.66 12.52
CA PHE A 130 0.09 2.20 12.59
C PHE A 130 0.18 1.57 11.20
N LEU A 131 1.33 0.95 10.92
CA LEU A 131 1.58 0.20 9.69
C LEU A 131 1.77 -1.29 9.98
N SER A 132 1.64 -2.13 8.95
CA SER A 132 2.03 -3.54 9.05
C SER A 132 3.54 -3.71 9.32
N GLN A 133 3.88 -4.59 10.26
CA GLN A 133 5.27 -4.88 10.69
C GLN A 133 6.14 -5.53 9.61
N ASN A 134 5.52 -6.04 8.55
CA ASN A 134 6.18 -6.87 7.56
C ASN A 134 6.24 -6.15 6.21
N GLN A 135 7.42 -6.09 5.59
CA GLN A 135 7.57 -5.48 4.27
C GLN A 135 6.83 -6.26 3.16
N PHE A 136 6.53 -7.55 3.38
CA PHE A 136 5.74 -8.36 2.46
C PHE A 136 4.23 -8.06 2.51
N GLU A 137 3.76 -7.28 3.49
CA GLU A 137 2.37 -6.89 3.63
C GLU A 137 2.11 -5.49 3.07
N SER A 138 0.94 -5.29 2.47
CA SER A 138 0.51 -3.97 1.99
C SER A 138 -0.03 -3.10 3.14
N GLN A 139 -0.12 -1.80 2.90
CA GLN A 139 -0.89 -0.85 3.70
C GLN A 139 -2.11 -0.40 2.89
N PHE A 140 -3.15 0.05 3.59
CA PHE A 140 -4.41 0.45 2.97
C PHE A 140 -4.92 1.75 3.57
N VAL A 141 -5.37 2.65 2.71
CA VAL A 141 -6.31 3.71 3.08
C VAL A 141 -7.72 3.13 3.07
N THR A 142 -8.60 3.71 3.89
CA THR A 142 -10.01 3.35 3.98
C THR A 142 -10.88 4.58 3.86
N ASP A 143 -12.18 4.38 3.62
CA ASP A 143 -13.16 5.46 3.50
C ASP A 143 -13.19 6.43 4.70
N ALA A 144 -12.83 5.95 5.88
CA ALA A 144 -12.83 6.74 7.10
C ALA A 144 -11.67 7.73 7.20
N HIS A 145 -10.62 7.56 6.39
CA HIS A 145 -9.49 8.48 6.38
C HIS A 145 -9.88 9.77 5.65
N THR A 146 -9.12 10.82 5.96
CA THR A 146 -9.26 12.17 5.45
C THR A 146 -7.96 12.64 4.80
N GLU A 147 -7.99 13.81 4.19
CA GLU A 147 -6.79 14.46 3.70
C GLU A 147 -5.80 14.80 4.82
N GLU A 148 -6.31 15.13 6.02
CA GLU A 148 -5.49 15.41 7.21
C GLU A 148 -4.74 14.14 7.65
N ASP A 149 -5.40 12.98 7.67
CA ASP A 149 -4.74 11.70 7.97
C ASP A 149 -3.61 11.39 6.95
N VAL A 150 -3.81 11.76 5.67
CA VAL A 150 -2.77 11.62 4.65
C VAL A 150 -1.60 12.56 4.92
N ASP A 151 -1.85 13.81 5.26
CA ASP A 151 -0.80 14.79 5.56
C ASP A 151 0.00 14.41 6.81
N GLU A 152 -0.68 14.02 7.88
CA GLU A 152 -0.05 13.50 9.11
C GLU A 152 0.80 12.27 8.81
N THR A 153 0.29 11.36 7.97
CA THR A 153 1.05 10.17 7.55
C THR A 153 2.29 10.55 6.77
N LEU A 154 2.19 11.49 5.81
CA LEU A 154 3.34 11.95 5.03
C LEU A 154 4.40 12.59 5.91
N GLU A 155 4.00 13.37 6.91
CA GLU A 155 4.92 13.96 7.86
C GLU A 155 5.60 12.92 8.74
N ALA A 156 4.84 11.94 9.26
CA ALA A 156 5.40 10.82 10.00
C ALA A 156 6.43 10.02 9.17
N TYR A 157 6.21 9.85 7.87
CA TYR A 157 7.20 9.23 6.98
C TYR A 157 8.46 10.08 6.83
N LYS A 158 8.36 11.41 6.72
CA LYS A 158 9.53 12.30 6.63
C LYS A 158 10.38 12.29 7.89
N GLU A 159 9.75 12.19 9.07
CA GLU A 159 10.46 12.16 10.35
C GLU A 159 11.09 10.78 10.62
N ALA A 160 10.43 9.70 10.19
CA ALA A 160 10.87 8.33 10.48
C ALA A 160 11.91 7.76 9.48
N LEU A 161 12.08 8.34 8.29
CA LEU A 161 12.98 7.83 7.24
C LEU A 161 14.46 8.24 7.45
#